data_AF-A0A939YC67-F1
#
_entry.id   AF-A0A939YC67-F1
#
_cell.length_a   1.000
_cell.length_b   1.000
_cell.length_c   1.000
_cell.angle_alpha   90.00
_cell.angle_beta   90.00
_cell.angle_gamma   90.00
#
_symmetry.space_group_name_H-M   'P 1'
#
loop_
_entity.id
_entity.type
_entity.pdbx_description
1 polymer ?
#
loop_
_entity_poly.entity_id
_entity_poly.type
_entity_poly.pdbx_seq_one_letter_code
_entity_poly.pdbx_strand_id
1 'polypeptide(L)'
;MSYKIRKFTAVFLALLLCFSASACGKKLETVEEYGGHENAERQSEGNSSEETDIKTTTRTLREVYGEKVNWTESVAVSGMELKASGYYEIPDKTGIGVYEMGTLTGFENEQEFADDFFDDGAKKLEEIRYINSTKYITMLSKYRQLISPVDGEVEGFDVIDSSFKKVYNWYDDEAISIHMYEGTYNGVKYGLILSFNKTLKRKYIFFDPIDITEYFTDEDYLTVMYESGEDEEGNMLENECTYSKDEVMSMAQEFIRDKIHLTGINNNIKTNHLAYTLSSQNANEILSANYMPDAVVRDSITSLVFSDSDYVSTYKSRSIERGGDYRGISILGEQVDLVRDYHNGNSEEDFYDSLYNVIHSTEDKVDAHLKRDGLAVYLCSPLVVNDTEDTTSSNATTGMIKFTSKGFYGCDLNLGPPIEDEIENVELLDFEKIKEAAVDHLEENLGPEEVGIPNNVSSSKHLYLDSMKFTYSEVIDEKTGAMMSVPTWGFYMTAATTYMTTGECEILINALDGSMISFFADKYEFSP
;
A
#
# COMPACT_ATOMS: atom_id res chain seq x y z
N MET A 1 -58.43 17.08 23.40
CA MET A 1 -57.33 16.66 22.51
C MET A 1 -57.93 16.15 21.20
N SER A 2 -57.60 16.80 20.07
CA SER A 2 -58.20 16.55 18.74
C SER A 2 -58.02 15.11 18.27
N TYR A 3 -59.01 14.54 17.56
CA TYR A 3 -58.97 13.20 16.96
C TYR A 3 -57.74 12.99 16.05
N LYS A 4 -57.24 14.07 15.43
CA LYS A 4 -56.00 14.03 14.63
C LYS A 4 -54.75 13.83 15.47
N ILE A 5 -54.71 14.39 16.68
CA ILE A 5 -53.59 14.23 17.61
C ILE A 5 -53.52 12.79 18.11
N ARG A 6 -54.68 12.16 18.41
CA ARG A 6 -54.72 10.75 18.84
C ARG A 6 -54.22 9.78 17.76
N LYS A 7 -54.51 10.05 16.48
CA LYS A 7 -53.96 9.24 15.37
C LYS A 7 -52.45 9.42 15.22
N PHE A 8 -51.96 10.65 15.36
CA PHE A 8 -50.54 10.93 15.27
C PHE A 8 -49.76 10.28 16.42
N THR A 9 -50.27 10.36 17.66
CA THR A 9 -49.64 9.70 18.81
C THR A 9 -49.68 8.18 18.71
N ALA A 10 -50.76 7.59 18.17
CA ALA A 10 -50.84 6.13 17.99
C ALA A 10 -49.87 5.61 16.91
N VAL A 11 -49.70 6.34 15.81
CA VAL A 11 -48.75 5.99 14.75
C VAL A 11 -47.31 6.15 15.23
N PHE A 12 -47.02 7.22 15.99
CA PHE A 12 -45.69 7.44 16.58
C PHE A 12 -45.33 6.39 17.64
N LEU A 13 -46.30 5.98 18.47
CA LEU A 13 -46.10 4.91 19.47
C LEU A 13 -45.91 3.54 18.81
N ALA A 14 -46.60 3.26 17.70
CA ALA A 14 -46.42 2.03 16.92
C ALA A 14 -45.06 1.98 16.23
N LEU A 15 -44.59 3.10 15.66
CA LEU A 15 -43.24 3.21 15.10
C LEU A 15 -42.14 2.99 16.15
N LEU A 16 -42.29 3.56 17.35
CA LEU A 16 -41.35 3.32 18.47
C LEU A 16 -41.34 1.85 18.93
N LEU A 17 -42.49 1.18 18.93
CA LEU A 17 -42.58 -0.26 19.24
C LEU A 17 -41.96 -1.15 18.15
N CYS A 18 -42.03 -0.73 16.88
CA CYS A 18 -41.36 -1.44 15.77
C CYS A 18 -39.84 -1.28 15.81
N PHE A 19 -39.30 -0.11 16.19
CA PHE A 19 -37.84 0.08 16.35
C PHE A 19 -37.27 -0.64 17.58
N SER A 20 -38.08 -0.88 18.61
CA SER A 20 -37.68 -1.69 19.77
C SER A 20 -37.60 -3.20 19.51
N ALA A 21 -38.07 -3.68 18.34
CA ALA A 21 -38.07 -5.10 17.98
C ALA A 21 -36.91 -5.50 17.03
N SER A 22 -36.12 -4.55 16.55
CA SER A 22 -34.95 -4.78 15.69
C SER A 22 -33.60 -4.62 16.41
N ALA A 23 -33.61 -4.50 17.74
CA ALA A 23 -32.42 -4.55 18.59
C ALA A 23 -32.48 -5.76 19.53
N CYS A 24 -32.49 -6.97 18.95
CA CYS A 24 -32.16 -8.21 19.62
C CYS A 24 -31.01 -8.84 18.83
N GLY A 25 -29.79 -8.35 19.08
CA GLY A 25 -28.58 -9.08 18.74
C GLY A 25 -28.64 -10.45 19.41
N LYS A 26 -28.26 -11.49 18.67
CA LYS A 26 -28.09 -12.85 19.19
C LYS A 26 -27.14 -12.78 20.39
N LYS A 27 -27.67 -12.99 21.60
CA LYS A 27 -26.85 -13.42 22.73
C LYS A 27 -26.38 -14.83 22.41
N LEU A 28 -25.06 -15.03 22.37
CA LEU A 28 -24.46 -16.35 22.52
C LEU A 28 -24.98 -16.97 23.82
N GLU A 29 -25.47 -18.20 23.75
CA GLU A 29 -25.83 -19.02 24.90
C GLU A 29 -24.57 -19.29 25.71
N THR A 30 -24.45 -18.67 26.89
CA THR A 30 -23.64 -19.25 27.96
C THR A 30 -24.40 -20.44 28.53
N VAL A 31 -23.87 -21.64 28.30
CA VAL A 31 -24.29 -22.85 29.01
C VAL A 31 -23.80 -22.72 30.45
N GLU A 32 -24.66 -22.17 31.32
CA GLU A 32 -24.53 -22.34 32.77
C GLU A 32 -25.02 -23.75 33.12
N GLU A 33 -24.09 -24.71 33.28
CA GLU A 33 -24.40 -25.94 33.99
C GLU A 33 -24.63 -25.63 35.47
N TYR A 34 -25.88 -25.75 35.89
CA TYR A 34 -26.31 -25.66 37.27
C TYR A 34 -25.81 -26.85 38.10
N GLY A 35 -25.00 -26.58 39.13
CA GLY A 35 -25.19 -27.19 40.44
C GLY A 35 -23.98 -27.85 41.11
N GLY A 36 -23.62 -27.32 42.29
CA GLY A 36 -23.17 -28.13 43.42
C GLY A 36 -21.72 -27.95 43.86
N HIS A 37 -21.50 -27.16 44.92
CA HIS A 37 -20.34 -27.30 45.78
C HIS A 37 -20.30 -28.71 46.40
N GLU A 38 -19.19 -29.44 46.21
CA GLU A 38 -18.57 -30.27 47.25
C GLU A 38 -17.17 -30.75 46.81
N ASN A 39 -16.22 -30.72 47.75
CA ASN A 39 -14.84 -31.18 47.59
C ASN A 39 -14.78 -32.68 47.22
N ALA A 40 -14.04 -33.04 46.17
CA ALA A 40 -13.36 -34.32 46.06
C ALA A 40 -12.22 -34.25 45.03
N GLU A 41 -11.00 -34.55 45.48
CA GLU A 41 -9.87 -34.89 44.62
C GLU A 41 -10.27 -36.00 43.62
N ARG A 42 -9.98 -35.80 42.34
CA ARG A 42 -9.73 -36.88 41.39
C ARG A 42 -8.77 -36.39 40.30
N GLN A 43 -7.56 -36.94 40.34
CA GLN A 43 -6.66 -37.00 39.20
C GLN A 43 -7.38 -37.62 38.01
N SER A 44 -7.30 -36.95 36.87
CA SER A 44 -7.50 -37.55 35.55
C SER A 44 -6.44 -36.94 34.65
N GLU A 45 -5.34 -37.66 34.49
CA GLU A 45 -4.42 -37.47 33.38
C GLU A 45 -5.21 -37.61 32.07
N GLY A 46 -5.12 -36.59 31.22
CA GLY A 46 -5.70 -36.60 29.89
C GLY A 46 -5.11 -35.44 29.11
N ASN A 47 -4.11 -35.74 28.28
CA ASN A 47 -3.42 -34.82 27.36
C ASN A 47 -4.43 -33.90 26.65
N SER A 48 -4.51 -32.65 27.07
CA SER A 48 -5.09 -31.57 26.28
C SER A 48 -3.99 -31.01 25.39
N SER A 49 -4.17 -31.20 24.09
CA SER A 49 -3.50 -30.44 23.03
C SER A 49 -3.49 -28.95 23.35
N GLU A 50 -2.31 -28.35 23.37
CA GLU A 50 -2.13 -26.90 23.53
C GLU A 50 -2.87 -26.17 22.39
N GLU A 51 -3.99 -25.53 22.74
CA GLU A 51 -4.41 -24.30 22.07
C GLU A 51 -3.34 -23.26 22.43
N THR A 52 -2.62 -22.76 21.42
CA THR A 52 -1.71 -21.62 21.58
C THR A 52 -2.55 -20.37 21.82
N ASP A 53 -2.96 -20.17 23.08
CA ASP A 53 -3.65 -18.96 23.53
C ASP A 53 -2.72 -17.76 23.33
N ILE A 54 -3.05 -16.87 22.39
CA ILE A 54 -2.31 -15.62 22.17
C ILE A 54 -2.48 -14.74 23.41
N LYS A 55 -1.36 -14.44 24.07
CA LYS A 55 -1.36 -13.61 25.28
C LYS A 55 -1.45 -12.14 24.92
N THR A 56 -2.11 -11.37 25.76
CA THR A 56 -2.24 -9.91 25.64
C THR A 56 -1.47 -9.19 26.73
N THR A 57 -1.09 -7.95 26.46
CA THR A 57 -0.29 -7.06 27.32
C THR A 57 -0.85 -5.65 27.29
N THR A 58 -0.40 -4.79 28.20
CA THR A 58 -0.68 -3.34 28.16
C THR A 58 0.54 -2.54 27.72
N ARG A 59 1.65 -3.21 27.37
CA ARG A 59 2.90 -2.56 27.00
C ARG A 59 2.89 -2.08 25.55
N THR A 60 3.44 -0.90 25.29
CA THR A 60 3.70 -0.42 23.92
C THR A 60 4.89 -1.15 23.30
N LEU A 61 5.05 -1.04 21.98
CA LEU A 61 6.19 -1.64 21.27
C LEU A 61 7.54 -1.15 21.81
N ARG A 62 7.66 0.16 22.11
CA ARG A 62 8.84 0.75 22.72
C ARG A 62 9.05 0.34 24.17
N GLU A 63 7.98 0.06 24.91
CA GLU A 63 8.13 -0.50 26.24
C GLU A 63 8.69 -1.92 26.19
N VAL A 64 8.35 -2.71 25.16
CA VAL A 64 8.90 -4.07 24.94
C VAL A 64 10.35 -4.03 24.48
N TYR A 65 10.65 -3.30 23.40
CA TYR A 65 11.96 -3.36 22.73
C TYR A 65 12.90 -2.19 23.02
N GLY A 66 12.43 -1.14 23.68
CA GLY A 66 13.15 0.13 23.81
C GLY A 66 13.00 1.04 22.57
N GLU A 67 13.77 2.11 22.51
CA GLU A 67 13.79 3.03 21.35
C GLU A 67 14.45 2.40 20.12
N LYS A 68 15.34 1.43 20.33
CA LYS A 68 16.05 0.71 19.27
C LYS A 68 16.49 -0.67 19.73
N VAL A 69 16.61 -1.59 18.80
CA VAL A 69 17.26 -2.90 18.99
C VAL A 69 18.53 -3.00 18.16
N ASN A 70 19.49 -3.82 18.59
CA ASN A 70 20.77 -3.99 17.92
C ASN A 70 21.20 -5.46 17.91
N TRP A 71 21.86 -5.89 16.83
CA TRP A 71 22.53 -7.17 16.73
C TRP A 71 23.96 -6.96 16.20
N THR A 72 24.96 -7.13 17.08
CA THR A 72 26.37 -6.77 16.80
C THR A 72 27.36 -7.92 17.02
N GLU A 73 26.84 -9.12 17.22
CA GLU A 73 27.62 -10.30 17.62
C GLU A 73 28.07 -11.09 16.39
N SER A 74 29.13 -11.90 16.57
CA SER A 74 29.53 -12.90 15.59
C SER A 74 29.23 -14.30 16.12
N VAL A 75 28.47 -15.08 15.37
CA VAL A 75 27.98 -16.40 15.77
C VAL A 75 28.28 -17.41 14.67
N ALA A 76 28.67 -18.63 15.04
CA ALA A 76 28.83 -19.70 14.06
C ALA A 76 27.46 -20.25 13.68
N VAL A 77 27.18 -20.36 12.37
CA VAL A 77 25.91 -20.88 11.84
C VAL A 77 26.25 -21.81 10.67
N SER A 78 25.93 -23.09 10.79
CA SER A 78 26.11 -24.09 9.70
C SER A 78 27.49 -24.09 9.03
N GLY A 79 28.55 -23.94 9.83
CA GLY A 79 29.93 -23.90 9.34
C GLY A 79 30.36 -22.58 8.68
N MET A 80 29.54 -21.54 8.78
CA MET A 80 29.81 -20.15 8.41
C MET A 80 29.90 -19.27 9.67
N GLU A 81 30.50 -18.10 9.55
CA GLU A 81 30.51 -17.07 10.60
C GLU A 81 29.47 -15.99 10.22
N LEU A 82 28.35 -15.94 10.94
CA LEU A 82 27.42 -14.82 10.86
C LEU A 82 28.04 -13.61 11.56
N LYS A 83 28.20 -12.51 10.82
CA LYS A 83 28.69 -11.22 11.28
C LYS A 83 27.54 -10.25 11.28
N ALA A 84 26.87 -10.15 12.42
CA ALA A 84 25.77 -9.21 12.59
C ALA A 84 26.30 -7.81 12.92
N SER A 85 25.80 -6.80 12.22
CA SER A 85 26.00 -5.38 12.56
C SER A 85 24.78 -4.56 12.16
N GLY A 86 23.61 -5.00 12.64
CA GLY A 86 22.32 -4.36 12.37
C GLY A 86 21.79 -3.58 13.56
N TYR A 87 21.04 -2.52 13.28
CA TYR A 87 20.15 -1.89 14.26
C TYR A 87 18.80 -1.60 13.61
N TYR A 88 17.76 -1.47 14.43
CA TYR A 88 16.42 -1.06 13.99
C TYR A 88 15.82 -0.09 15.00
N GLU A 89 15.31 1.04 14.51
CA GLU A 89 14.62 2.04 15.32
C GLU A 89 13.16 1.63 15.53
N ILE A 90 12.74 1.55 16.79
CA ILE A 90 11.41 1.06 17.13
C ILE A 90 10.40 2.21 17.01
N PRO A 91 9.36 2.08 16.16
CA PRO A 91 8.37 3.12 15.98
C PRO A 91 7.56 3.37 17.25
N ASP A 92 7.09 4.60 17.41
CA ASP A 92 6.21 4.98 18.52
C ASP A 92 4.78 4.52 18.24
N LYS A 93 4.54 3.20 18.34
CA LYS A 93 3.24 2.59 18.07
C LYS A 93 2.62 2.07 19.36
N THR A 94 1.43 2.57 19.66
CA THR A 94 0.58 2.06 20.75
C THR A 94 -0.08 0.78 20.28
N GLY A 95 0.32 -0.33 20.89
CA GLY A 95 -0.22 -1.65 20.60
C GLY A 95 0.33 -2.28 19.32
N ILE A 96 0.43 -3.60 19.36
CA ILE A 96 0.69 -4.47 18.22
C ILE A 96 -0.42 -5.50 18.24
N GLY A 97 -1.14 -5.63 17.14
CA GLY A 97 -2.22 -6.60 17.00
C GLY A 97 -1.76 -7.86 16.28
N VAL A 98 -2.57 -8.91 16.41
CA VAL A 98 -2.66 -10.00 15.45
C VAL A 98 -4.00 -9.87 14.75
N TYR A 99 -4.00 -9.98 13.42
CA TYR A 99 -5.19 -9.70 12.62
C TYR A 99 -5.67 -10.98 11.95
N GLU A 100 -6.94 -11.33 12.14
CA GLU A 100 -7.60 -12.35 11.34
C GLU A 100 -7.99 -11.73 10.00
N MET A 101 -7.48 -12.32 8.93
CA MET A 101 -7.65 -11.84 7.58
C MET A 101 -8.71 -12.68 6.86
N GLY A 102 -9.70 -12.00 6.28
CA GLY A 102 -10.70 -12.62 5.43
C GLY A 102 -10.13 -13.04 4.09
N THR A 103 -10.96 -13.69 3.27
CA THR A 103 -10.59 -14.04 1.89
C THR A 103 -11.01 -12.93 0.94
N LEU A 104 -10.09 -12.45 0.09
CA LEU A 104 -10.44 -11.55 -1.00
C LEU A 104 -10.82 -12.34 -2.25
N THR A 105 -12.09 -12.26 -2.65
CA THR A 105 -12.59 -12.69 -3.96
C THR A 105 -12.60 -11.51 -4.92
N GLY A 106 -13.00 -11.71 -6.19
CA GLY A 106 -13.21 -10.60 -7.13
C GLY A 106 -14.31 -9.62 -6.67
N PHE A 107 -14.81 -8.78 -7.58
CA PHE A 107 -15.93 -7.89 -7.29
C PHE A 107 -17.24 -8.68 -7.37
N GLU A 108 -17.83 -9.02 -6.22
CA GLU A 108 -19.18 -9.58 -6.17
C GLU A 108 -20.19 -8.51 -6.60
N ASN A 109 -21.15 -8.87 -7.45
CA ASN A 109 -22.11 -7.93 -8.06
C ASN A 109 -21.42 -6.70 -8.70
N GLU A 110 -20.33 -6.92 -9.43
CA GLU A 110 -19.48 -5.86 -9.99
C GLU A 110 -20.23 -4.72 -10.70
N GLN A 111 -21.28 -5.03 -11.46
CA GLN A 111 -22.09 -4.00 -12.12
C GLN A 111 -22.81 -3.09 -11.11
N GLU A 112 -23.36 -3.64 -10.03
CA GLU A 112 -24.01 -2.84 -8.97
C GLU A 112 -22.97 -1.98 -8.24
N PHE A 113 -21.79 -2.56 -7.96
CA PHE A 113 -20.66 -1.82 -7.41
C PHE A 113 -20.21 -0.69 -8.34
N ALA A 114 -20.13 -0.93 -9.64
CA ALA A 114 -19.78 0.09 -10.63
C ALA A 114 -20.87 1.16 -10.73
N ASP A 115 -22.15 0.77 -10.79
CA ASP A 115 -23.29 1.68 -10.86
C ASP A 115 -23.31 2.67 -9.69
N ASP A 116 -22.88 2.23 -8.50
CA ASP A 116 -22.79 3.08 -7.31
C ASP A 116 -21.78 4.24 -7.46
N PHE A 117 -20.84 4.20 -8.39
CA PHE A 117 -19.92 5.32 -8.65
C PHE A 117 -20.53 6.43 -9.51
N PHE A 118 -21.59 6.16 -10.29
CA PHE A 118 -22.05 7.07 -11.33
C PHE A 118 -23.51 7.51 -11.11
N ASP A 119 -23.78 8.80 -11.35
CA ASP A 119 -25.11 9.40 -11.21
C ASP A 119 -26.13 8.82 -12.20
N ASP A 120 -25.66 8.39 -13.37
CA ASP A 120 -26.46 7.83 -14.47
C ASP A 120 -26.24 6.32 -14.69
N GLY A 121 -25.53 5.66 -13.77
CA GLY A 121 -25.15 4.25 -13.86
C GLY A 121 -23.89 4.01 -14.69
N ALA A 122 -23.24 2.86 -14.47
CA ALA A 122 -22.01 2.50 -15.13
C ALA A 122 -22.25 1.88 -16.50
N LYS A 123 -21.65 2.47 -17.52
CA LYS A 123 -21.60 1.88 -18.86
C LYS A 123 -20.28 1.13 -19.06
N LYS A 124 -20.39 -0.16 -19.36
CA LYS A 124 -19.24 -0.99 -19.73
C LYS A 124 -18.46 -0.39 -20.91
N LEU A 125 -17.14 -0.35 -20.77
CA LEU A 125 -16.18 -0.07 -21.82
C LEU A 125 -15.49 -1.36 -22.25
N GLU A 126 -15.76 -1.82 -23.47
CA GLU A 126 -15.10 -3.01 -24.03
C GLU A 126 -13.64 -2.73 -24.41
N GLU A 127 -13.32 -1.49 -24.76
CA GLU A 127 -11.98 -1.06 -25.13
C GLU A 127 -11.75 0.41 -24.78
N ILE A 128 -10.49 0.75 -24.47
CA ILE A 128 -9.97 2.11 -24.39
C ILE A 128 -8.75 2.24 -25.30
N ARG A 129 -8.59 3.41 -25.90
CA ARG A 129 -7.45 3.76 -26.75
C ARG A 129 -7.23 5.27 -26.68
N TYR A 130 -6.07 5.73 -27.14
CA TYR A 130 -5.84 7.15 -27.35
C TYR A 130 -6.91 7.72 -28.30
N ILE A 131 -7.51 8.86 -27.91
CA ILE A 131 -8.50 9.60 -28.71
C ILE A 131 -7.98 10.97 -29.08
N ASN A 132 -7.46 11.70 -28.09
CA ASN A 132 -6.88 13.03 -28.23
C ASN A 132 -5.91 13.25 -27.04
N SER A 133 -5.37 14.47 -26.94
CA SER A 133 -4.34 14.84 -25.99
C SER A 133 -4.75 14.87 -24.53
N THR A 134 -6.00 14.63 -24.15
CA THR A 134 -6.44 14.71 -22.74
C THR A 134 -7.39 13.59 -22.34
N LYS A 135 -8.03 12.97 -23.32
CA LYS A 135 -9.08 11.98 -23.10
C LYS A 135 -8.53 10.57 -22.92
N TYR A 136 -8.97 9.91 -21.86
CA TYR A 136 -8.57 8.58 -21.40
C TYR A 136 -7.08 8.46 -21.03
N ILE A 137 -6.30 9.55 -21.01
CA ILE A 137 -4.85 9.48 -20.76
C ILE A 137 -4.56 8.81 -19.41
N THR A 138 -5.21 9.24 -18.34
CA THR A 138 -5.05 8.66 -16.99
C THR A 138 -5.47 7.20 -16.93
N MET A 139 -6.57 6.82 -17.60
CA MET A 139 -7.03 5.42 -17.67
C MET A 139 -6.07 4.53 -18.46
N LEU A 140 -5.50 5.03 -19.57
CA LEU A 140 -4.52 4.30 -20.36
C LEU A 140 -3.24 4.06 -19.56
N SER A 141 -2.75 5.08 -18.85
CA SER A 141 -1.61 4.95 -17.93
C SER A 141 -1.90 3.90 -16.86
N LYS A 142 -3.06 3.99 -16.21
CA LYS A 142 -3.43 3.04 -15.15
C LYS A 142 -3.58 1.61 -15.66
N TYR A 143 -4.21 1.42 -16.82
CA TYR A 143 -4.36 0.09 -17.40
C TYR A 143 -2.98 -0.52 -17.67
N ARG A 144 -2.06 0.26 -18.25
CA ARG A 144 -0.67 -0.16 -18.50
C ARG A 144 0.03 -0.62 -17.21
N GLN A 145 -0.08 0.16 -16.13
CA GLN A 145 0.46 -0.20 -14.81
C GLN A 145 -0.03 -1.57 -14.34
N LEU A 146 -1.33 -1.84 -14.52
CA LEU A 146 -1.94 -3.08 -14.02
C LEU A 146 -1.57 -4.31 -14.84
N ILE A 147 -1.36 -4.18 -16.16
CA ILE A 147 -1.07 -5.31 -17.05
C ILE A 147 0.43 -5.61 -17.18
N SER A 148 1.30 -4.60 -17.00
CA SER A 148 2.76 -4.72 -17.15
C SER A 148 3.38 -5.89 -16.35
N PRO A 149 3.07 -6.07 -15.04
CA PRO A 149 3.62 -7.18 -14.25
C PRO A 149 3.20 -8.57 -14.76
N VAL A 150 2.12 -8.66 -15.53
CA VAL A 150 1.56 -9.91 -16.05
C VAL A 150 2.12 -10.24 -17.44
N ASP A 151 2.28 -9.23 -18.30
CA ASP A 151 2.80 -9.41 -19.65
C ASP A 151 4.32 -9.63 -19.69
N GLY A 152 5.03 -9.36 -18.59
CA GLY A 152 6.48 -9.47 -18.52
C GLY A 152 7.22 -8.45 -19.39
N GLU A 153 6.48 -7.48 -19.96
CA GLU A 153 7.05 -6.31 -20.60
C GLU A 153 7.66 -5.43 -19.50
N VAL A 154 9.00 -5.38 -19.44
CA VAL A 154 9.72 -4.38 -18.63
C VAL A 154 9.22 -3.01 -19.06
N GLU A 155 8.83 -2.17 -18.09
CA GLU A 155 8.31 -0.81 -18.27
C GLU A 155 9.05 -0.04 -19.38
N GLY A 156 8.51 -0.10 -20.60
CA GLY A 156 8.88 0.82 -21.65
C GLY A 156 8.21 2.16 -21.35
N PHE A 157 8.95 3.26 -21.51
CA PHE A 157 8.42 4.63 -21.51
C PHE A 157 7.55 4.87 -22.75
N ASP A 158 6.57 4.01 -23.02
CA ASP A 158 5.64 4.20 -24.14
C ASP A 158 4.83 5.45 -23.85
N VAL A 159 5.24 6.54 -24.48
CA VAL A 159 4.60 7.83 -24.33
C VAL A 159 3.19 7.73 -24.88
N ILE A 160 2.21 8.14 -24.07
CA ILE A 160 0.80 8.15 -24.48
C ILE A 160 0.55 9.46 -25.23
N ASP A 161 0.86 9.45 -26.53
CA ASP A 161 0.69 10.57 -27.44
C ASP A 161 -0.15 10.18 -28.67
N SER A 162 -0.27 11.10 -29.63
CA SER A 162 -0.97 10.86 -30.89
C SER A 162 -0.43 9.70 -31.75
N SER A 163 0.76 9.19 -31.45
CA SER A 163 1.34 8.00 -32.08
C SER A 163 1.00 6.68 -31.34
N PHE A 164 0.45 6.77 -30.13
CA PHE A 164 0.05 5.63 -29.30
C PHE A 164 -1.08 4.82 -29.96
N LYS A 165 -0.75 3.62 -30.44
CA LYS A 165 -1.69 2.73 -31.17
C LYS A 165 -2.22 1.56 -30.35
N LYS A 166 -1.74 1.37 -29.12
CA LYS A 166 -2.17 0.25 -28.27
C LYS A 166 -3.65 0.45 -27.90
N VAL A 167 -4.42 -0.62 -28.02
CA VAL A 167 -5.82 -0.67 -27.61
C VAL A 167 -5.89 -1.63 -26.44
N TYR A 168 -6.35 -1.13 -25.30
CA TYR A 168 -6.58 -1.94 -24.12
C TYR A 168 -8.02 -2.38 -24.10
N ASN A 169 -8.24 -3.66 -23.84
CA ASN A 169 -9.56 -4.28 -23.90
C ASN A 169 -10.03 -4.66 -22.51
N TRP A 170 -11.32 -4.91 -22.36
CA TRP A 170 -11.83 -5.67 -21.22
C TRP A 170 -11.06 -7.00 -21.12
N TYR A 171 -10.45 -7.26 -19.97
CA TYR A 171 -9.48 -8.35 -19.82
C TYR A 171 -9.84 -9.28 -18.67
N ASP A 172 -9.81 -10.58 -18.95
CA ASP A 172 -10.09 -11.65 -17.99
C ASP A 172 -9.13 -12.80 -18.25
N ASP A 173 -8.22 -13.04 -17.31
CA ASP A 173 -7.24 -14.13 -17.38
C ASP A 173 -7.09 -14.82 -16.02
N GLU A 174 -6.38 -15.95 -15.97
CA GLU A 174 -6.12 -16.72 -14.75
C GLU A 174 -5.33 -15.92 -13.71
N ALA A 175 -4.44 -15.02 -14.13
CA ALA A 175 -3.61 -14.20 -13.25
C ALA A 175 -4.28 -12.88 -12.84
N ILE A 176 -5.01 -12.22 -13.74
CA ILE A 176 -5.61 -10.89 -13.50
C ILE A 176 -6.91 -10.71 -14.29
N SER A 177 -7.85 -9.93 -13.75
CA SER A 177 -8.94 -9.33 -14.53
C SER A 177 -8.84 -7.80 -14.47
N ILE A 178 -9.15 -7.12 -15.58
CA ILE A 178 -9.18 -5.65 -15.69
C ILE A 178 -10.45 -5.26 -16.44
N HIS A 179 -11.39 -4.69 -15.70
CA HIS A 179 -12.72 -4.32 -16.14
C HIS A 179 -12.87 -2.79 -16.13
N MET A 180 -13.54 -2.25 -17.15
CA MET A 180 -13.55 -0.81 -17.40
C MET A 180 -14.97 -0.31 -17.60
N TYR A 181 -15.27 0.84 -16.99
CA TYR A 181 -16.56 1.49 -17.06
C TYR A 181 -16.41 3.00 -17.28
N GLU A 182 -17.42 3.62 -17.87
CA GLU A 182 -17.60 5.07 -17.93
C GLU A 182 -18.99 5.47 -17.44
N GLY A 183 -19.12 6.70 -16.96
CA GLY A 183 -20.39 7.29 -16.58
C GLY A 183 -20.21 8.73 -16.16
N THR A 184 -21.30 9.36 -15.72
CA THR A 184 -21.31 10.73 -15.22
C THR A 184 -21.20 10.73 -13.69
N TYR A 185 -20.30 11.55 -13.15
CA TYR A 185 -20.22 11.82 -11.71
C TYR A 185 -20.11 13.33 -11.49
N ASN A 186 -21.05 13.90 -10.73
CA ASN A 186 -21.16 15.34 -10.50
C ASN A 186 -21.16 16.16 -11.80
N GLY A 187 -21.81 15.64 -12.85
CA GLY A 187 -21.94 16.29 -14.14
C GLY A 187 -20.71 16.25 -15.06
N VAL A 188 -19.64 15.54 -14.66
CA VAL A 188 -18.43 15.32 -15.47
C VAL A 188 -18.30 13.84 -15.81
N LYS A 189 -17.69 13.49 -16.95
CA LYS A 189 -17.45 12.10 -17.30
C LYS A 189 -16.25 11.52 -16.57
N TYR A 190 -16.48 10.39 -15.92
CA TYR A 190 -15.48 9.65 -15.18
C TYR A 190 -15.31 8.25 -15.76
N GLY A 191 -14.12 7.71 -15.54
CA GLY A 191 -13.76 6.35 -15.89
C GLY A 191 -13.45 5.58 -14.63
N LEU A 192 -13.89 4.33 -14.59
CA LEU A 192 -13.64 3.40 -13.49
C LEU A 192 -12.89 2.19 -14.05
N ILE A 193 -11.76 1.84 -13.45
CA ILE A 193 -11.07 0.57 -13.66
C ILE A 193 -11.19 -0.25 -12.39
N LEU A 194 -11.76 -1.44 -12.52
CA LEU A 194 -11.81 -2.46 -11.49
C LEU A 194 -10.91 -3.60 -11.91
N SER A 195 -9.90 -3.91 -11.11
CA SER A 195 -9.00 -5.01 -11.41
C SER A 195 -8.85 -5.94 -10.21
N PHE A 196 -8.71 -7.24 -10.49
CA PHE A 196 -8.45 -8.24 -9.46
C PHE A 196 -7.24 -9.08 -9.86
N ASN A 197 -6.14 -8.92 -9.14
CA ASN A 197 -4.96 -9.77 -9.27
C ASN A 197 -5.22 -11.06 -8.47
N LYS A 198 -5.44 -12.15 -9.20
CA LYS A 198 -5.80 -13.47 -8.66
C LYS A 198 -4.61 -14.18 -8.02
N THR A 199 -3.39 -13.83 -8.41
CA THR A 199 -2.14 -14.36 -7.84
C THR A 199 -1.85 -13.70 -6.49
N LEU A 200 -1.89 -12.36 -6.44
CA LEU A 200 -1.60 -11.59 -5.24
C LEU A 200 -2.82 -11.41 -4.32
N LYS A 201 -4.01 -11.83 -4.75
CA LYS A 201 -5.29 -11.64 -4.03
C LYS A 201 -5.55 -10.16 -3.68
N ARG A 202 -5.41 -9.28 -4.69
CA ARG A 202 -5.59 -7.82 -4.52
C ARG A 202 -6.62 -7.25 -5.47
N LYS A 203 -7.43 -6.31 -4.97
CA LYS A 203 -8.36 -5.50 -5.78
C LYS A 203 -7.74 -4.14 -6.04
N TYR A 204 -7.85 -3.67 -7.28
CA TYR A 204 -7.49 -2.32 -7.66
C TYR A 204 -8.75 -1.58 -8.09
N ILE A 205 -8.91 -0.37 -7.59
CA ILE A 205 -10.00 0.54 -7.94
C ILE A 205 -9.37 1.85 -8.34
N PHE A 206 -9.56 2.24 -9.59
CA PHE A 206 -9.13 3.54 -10.10
C PHE A 206 -10.32 4.29 -10.66
N PHE A 207 -10.52 5.51 -10.20
CA PHE A 207 -11.67 6.32 -10.60
C PHE A 207 -11.28 7.78 -10.73
N ASP A 208 -11.22 8.28 -11.96
CA ASP A 208 -10.76 9.64 -12.29
C ASP A 208 -11.58 10.21 -13.47
N PRO A 209 -11.54 11.54 -13.69
CA PRO A 209 -12.12 12.15 -14.88
C PRO A 209 -11.52 11.54 -16.15
N ILE A 210 -12.36 11.25 -17.14
CA ILE A 210 -11.91 10.73 -18.45
C ILE A 210 -11.16 11.82 -19.23
N ASP A 211 -11.54 13.08 -19.06
CA ASP A 211 -10.95 14.22 -19.77
C ASP A 211 -10.75 15.36 -18.77
N ILE A 212 -9.50 15.74 -18.54
CA ILE A 212 -9.19 16.81 -17.59
C ILE A 212 -9.82 18.15 -17.99
N THR A 213 -10.04 18.37 -19.30
CA THR A 213 -10.66 19.61 -19.81
C THR A 213 -12.18 19.64 -19.57
N GLU A 214 -12.84 18.50 -19.38
CA GLU A 214 -14.23 18.45 -18.95
C GLU A 214 -14.36 18.76 -17.44
N TYR A 215 -13.33 18.42 -16.64
CA TYR A 215 -13.29 18.76 -15.22
C TYR A 215 -12.87 20.21 -14.98
N PHE A 216 -11.83 20.70 -15.65
CA PHE A 216 -11.36 22.09 -15.64
C PHE A 216 -11.58 22.75 -17.01
N THR A 217 -12.78 23.27 -17.24
CA THR A 217 -13.20 23.82 -18.54
C THR A 217 -12.47 25.07 -19.01
N ASP A 218 -11.81 25.78 -18.09
CA ASP A 218 -11.15 27.06 -18.35
C ASP A 218 -9.61 26.96 -18.22
N GLU A 219 -9.06 25.74 -18.09
CA GLU A 219 -7.65 25.49 -17.84
C GLU A 219 -7.13 24.37 -18.76
N ASP A 220 -5.88 24.49 -19.22
CA ASP A 220 -5.26 23.54 -20.16
C ASP A 220 -4.27 22.61 -19.46
N TYR A 221 -4.66 21.99 -18.35
CA TYR A 221 -3.74 21.16 -17.56
C TYR A 221 -3.30 19.88 -18.28
N LEU A 222 -2.00 19.59 -18.19
CA LEU A 222 -1.36 18.40 -18.76
C LEU A 222 -0.70 17.51 -17.69
N THR A 223 -0.35 18.07 -16.53
CA THR A 223 0.35 17.35 -15.46
C THR A 223 -0.22 17.73 -14.09
N VAL A 224 -0.28 16.78 -13.16
CA VAL A 224 -0.45 17.06 -11.72
C VAL A 224 0.71 16.49 -10.93
N MET A 225 1.21 17.28 -9.98
CA MET A 225 2.21 16.87 -9.00
C MET A 225 1.57 16.73 -7.62
N TYR A 226 2.11 15.80 -6.83
CA TYR A 226 1.76 15.62 -5.42
C TYR A 226 2.91 16.14 -4.56
N GLU A 227 2.67 17.15 -3.73
CA GLU A 227 3.71 17.75 -2.89
C GLU A 227 3.23 18.01 -1.45
N SER A 228 4.12 18.41 -0.55
CA SER A 228 3.71 18.86 0.79
C SER A 228 2.76 20.05 0.64
N GLY A 229 1.57 19.93 1.24
CA GLY A 229 0.61 21.02 1.37
C GLY A 229 0.92 21.97 2.51
N GLU A 230 1.98 21.72 3.28
CA GLU A 230 2.41 22.52 4.42
C GLU A 230 3.87 23.00 4.25
N ASP A 231 4.18 24.18 4.83
CA ASP A 231 5.55 24.71 4.95
C ASP A 231 6.36 23.98 6.05
N GLU A 232 7.63 24.37 6.24
CA GLU A 232 8.52 23.78 7.26
C GLU A 232 8.00 24.00 8.70
N GLU A 233 7.17 25.02 8.90
CA GLU A 233 6.52 25.33 10.16
C GLU A 233 5.16 24.64 10.35
N GLY A 234 4.71 23.84 9.36
CA GLY A 234 3.45 23.10 9.39
C GLY A 234 2.21 23.94 9.04
N ASN A 235 2.37 25.14 8.47
CA ASN A 235 1.25 25.94 8.01
C ASN A 235 0.83 25.53 6.60
N MET A 236 -0.48 25.47 6.37
CA MET A 236 -1.04 25.21 5.05
C MET A 236 -0.56 26.23 4.01
N LEU A 237 -0.04 25.74 2.90
CA LEU A 237 0.30 26.54 1.72
C LEU A 237 -0.99 27.04 1.04
N GLU A 238 -0.87 28.17 0.35
CA GLU A 238 -1.97 28.73 -0.45
C GLU A 238 -2.49 27.73 -1.47
N ASN A 239 -3.78 27.44 -1.41
CA ASN A 239 -4.48 26.43 -2.21
C ASN A 239 -5.89 26.92 -2.53
N GLU A 240 -6.34 26.74 -3.77
CA GLU A 240 -7.69 27.09 -4.20
C GLU A 240 -8.75 26.18 -3.57
N CYS A 241 -8.35 24.96 -3.22
CA CYS A 241 -9.15 24.08 -2.41
C CYS A 241 -9.19 24.60 -0.97
N THR A 242 -10.37 25.06 -0.53
CA THR A 242 -10.56 25.65 0.80
C THR A 242 -10.94 24.63 1.87
N TYR A 243 -10.98 23.33 1.55
CA TYR A 243 -11.25 22.30 2.54
C TYR A 243 -10.08 22.21 3.53
N SER A 244 -10.40 22.10 4.80
CA SER A 244 -9.44 21.77 5.86
C SER A 244 -9.05 20.30 5.81
N LYS A 245 -7.92 19.97 6.46
CA LYS A 245 -7.45 18.60 6.67
C LYS A 245 -8.54 17.69 7.25
N ASP A 246 -9.24 18.15 8.28
CA ASP A 246 -10.31 17.37 8.92
C ASP A 246 -11.51 17.14 7.99
N GLU A 247 -11.86 18.13 7.17
CA GLU A 247 -12.96 18.00 6.20
C GLU A 247 -12.64 16.94 5.14
N VAL A 248 -11.45 16.99 4.51
CA VAL A 248 -11.10 15.99 3.48
C VAL A 248 -10.91 14.58 4.06
N MET A 249 -10.41 14.46 5.30
CA MET A 249 -10.35 13.17 5.99
C MET A 249 -11.75 12.61 6.26
N SER A 250 -12.68 13.44 6.74
CA SER A 250 -14.07 13.02 6.95
C SER A 250 -14.74 12.61 5.65
N MET A 251 -14.59 13.40 4.58
CA MET A 251 -15.14 13.09 3.25
C MET A 251 -14.57 11.79 2.69
N ALA A 252 -13.27 11.54 2.87
CA ALA A 252 -12.62 10.29 2.47
C ALA A 252 -13.14 9.09 3.26
N GLN A 253 -13.31 9.22 4.58
CA GLN A 253 -13.89 8.15 5.41
C GLN A 253 -15.32 7.80 4.99
N GLU A 254 -16.13 8.82 4.68
CA GLU A 254 -17.49 8.64 4.15
C GLU A 254 -17.46 7.95 2.79
N PHE A 255 -16.60 8.39 1.87
CA PHE A 255 -16.41 7.75 0.56
C PHE A 255 -16.02 6.26 0.69
N ILE A 256 -15.01 5.95 1.52
CA ILE A 256 -14.56 4.57 1.73
C ILE A 256 -15.66 3.70 2.34
N ARG A 257 -16.42 4.23 3.31
CA ARG A 257 -17.53 3.50 3.94
C ARG A 257 -18.70 3.29 2.98
N ASP A 258 -19.10 4.34 2.27
CA ASP A 258 -20.38 4.36 1.55
C ASP A 258 -20.24 3.87 0.11
N LYS A 259 -19.06 4.00 -0.53
CA LYS A 259 -18.79 3.56 -1.91
C LYS A 259 -17.91 2.31 -1.98
N ILE A 260 -16.89 2.19 -1.13
CA ILE A 260 -15.99 1.02 -1.15
C ILE A 260 -16.46 -0.07 -0.17
N HIS A 261 -17.35 0.29 0.77
CA HIS A 261 -17.89 -0.60 1.81
C HIS A 261 -16.83 -1.17 2.76
N LEU A 262 -15.73 -0.43 2.98
CA LEU A 262 -14.77 -0.78 4.04
C LEU A 262 -15.20 -0.12 5.36
N THR A 263 -15.22 -0.93 6.41
CA THR A 263 -15.64 -0.51 7.75
C THR A 263 -14.61 -0.87 8.81
N GLY A 264 -14.73 -0.24 9.98
CA GLY A 264 -13.88 -0.51 11.13
C GLY A 264 -12.42 -0.21 10.83
N ILE A 265 -11.54 -1.15 11.16
CA ILE A 265 -10.10 -1.00 11.05
C ILE A 265 -9.60 -0.88 9.60
N ASN A 266 -10.39 -1.33 8.63
CA ASN A 266 -10.06 -1.25 7.21
C ASN A 266 -10.31 0.15 6.61
N ASN A 267 -10.88 1.09 7.38
CA ASN A 267 -11.19 2.47 6.95
C ASN A 267 -10.38 3.49 7.76
N ASN A 268 -9.05 3.32 7.77
CA ASN A 268 -8.14 4.26 8.42
C ASN A 268 -7.56 5.23 7.39
N ILE A 269 -7.93 6.50 7.51
CA ILE A 269 -7.50 7.58 6.64
C ILE A 269 -6.40 8.38 7.35
N LYS A 270 -5.27 8.57 6.68
CA LYS A 270 -4.15 9.40 7.12
C LYS A 270 -3.88 10.53 6.12
N THR A 271 -3.16 11.56 6.55
CA THR A 271 -2.61 12.59 5.65
C THR A 271 -1.24 12.24 5.09
N ASN A 272 -0.56 11.27 5.69
CA ASN A 272 0.75 10.82 5.28
C ASN A 272 0.68 9.87 4.07
N HIS A 273 1.42 10.20 3.03
CA HIS A 273 1.55 9.50 1.75
C HIS A 273 2.50 8.30 1.76
N LEU A 274 3.33 8.13 2.81
CA LEU A 274 4.40 7.12 2.86
C LEU A 274 3.87 5.70 2.63
N ALA A 275 2.81 5.31 3.33
CA ALA A 275 2.21 3.98 3.16
C ALA A 275 1.73 3.73 1.71
N TYR A 276 1.21 4.75 1.03
CA TYR A 276 0.79 4.66 -0.38
C TYR A 276 2.00 4.63 -1.33
N THR A 277 3.05 5.39 -1.08
CA THR A 277 4.24 5.45 -1.93
C THR A 277 5.01 4.13 -1.93
N LEU A 278 5.06 3.45 -0.77
CA LEU A 278 5.73 2.16 -0.62
C LEU A 278 4.92 0.99 -1.23
N SER A 279 3.60 1.11 -1.26
CA SER A 279 2.70 0.04 -1.70
C SER A 279 2.19 0.20 -3.13
N SER A 280 2.26 1.42 -3.68
CA SER A 280 1.88 1.71 -5.05
C SER A 280 3.14 1.81 -5.91
N GLN A 281 3.29 0.86 -6.84
CA GLN A 281 4.18 1.05 -8.00
C GLN A 281 3.76 2.29 -8.81
N ASN A 282 2.53 2.80 -8.59
CA ASN A 282 1.95 3.97 -9.27
C ASN A 282 2.63 5.31 -8.89
N ALA A 283 3.20 5.44 -7.70
CA ALA A 283 3.95 6.66 -7.34
C ALA A 283 5.30 6.77 -8.08
N ASN A 284 5.76 5.66 -8.68
CA ASN A 284 7.04 5.54 -9.37
C ASN A 284 6.94 5.61 -10.90
N GLU A 285 5.76 5.87 -11.47
CA GLU A 285 5.64 6.12 -12.92
C GLU A 285 6.19 7.50 -13.28
N ILE A 286 7.51 7.53 -13.34
CA ILE A 286 8.43 8.27 -14.19
C ILE A 286 9.51 8.92 -13.31
N LEU A 287 10.65 8.20 -13.23
CA LEU A 287 11.93 8.52 -12.58
C LEU A 287 12.04 8.03 -11.14
N SER A 288 12.23 6.72 -11.00
CA SER A 288 12.86 6.06 -9.84
C SER A 288 14.33 6.47 -9.61
N ALA A 289 14.71 7.68 -10.01
CA ALA A 289 16.03 8.25 -9.83
C ALA A 289 15.88 9.65 -9.26
N ASN A 290 15.53 9.73 -7.97
CA ASN A 290 16.21 10.63 -7.04
C ASN A 290 15.94 10.15 -5.61
N TYR A 291 17.03 9.72 -4.98
CA TYR A 291 17.19 9.64 -3.53
C TYR A 291 16.42 10.79 -2.86
N MET A 292 15.37 10.47 -2.11
CA MET A 292 14.72 11.40 -1.20
C MET A 292 15.76 11.83 -0.17
N PRO A 293 16.15 13.11 -0.07
CA PRO A 293 16.87 13.58 1.09
C PRO A 293 15.86 13.74 2.24
N ASP A 294 16.07 12.96 3.29
CA ASP A 294 15.72 13.19 4.70
C ASP A 294 14.38 13.88 5.07
N ALA A 295 13.55 13.08 5.74
CA ALA A 295 12.97 13.31 7.08
C ALA A 295 12.00 14.49 7.38
N VAL A 296 11.88 15.56 6.59
CA VAL A 296 11.33 16.81 7.19
C VAL A 296 9.82 17.03 7.08
N VAL A 297 9.06 16.32 6.25
CA VAL A 297 7.58 16.45 6.31
C VAL A 297 6.89 15.10 6.19
N ARG A 298 6.93 14.34 7.29
CA ARG A 298 6.32 13.01 7.40
C ARG A 298 4.82 13.04 7.71
N ASP A 299 4.28 14.17 8.21
CA ASP A 299 2.87 14.27 8.65
C ASP A 299 2.02 15.32 7.91
N SER A 300 2.56 15.99 6.89
CA SER A 300 1.79 16.99 6.14
C SER A 300 0.74 16.36 5.23
N ILE A 301 -0.35 17.09 5.07
CA ILE A 301 -1.29 16.80 4.00
C ILE A 301 -0.64 17.00 2.63
N THR A 302 -0.98 16.15 1.66
CA THR A 302 -0.49 16.30 0.28
C THR A 302 -1.35 17.30 -0.49
N SER A 303 -0.73 18.20 -1.23
CA SER A 303 -1.38 19.12 -2.16
C SER A 303 -1.28 18.62 -3.60
N LEU A 304 -2.34 18.86 -4.39
CA LEU A 304 -2.35 18.64 -5.84
C LEU A 304 -1.97 19.93 -6.55
N VAL A 305 -0.88 19.88 -7.32
CA VAL A 305 -0.39 21.02 -8.11
C VAL A 305 -0.54 20.72 -9.58
N PHE A 306 -1.46 21.41 -10.23
CA PHE A 306 -1.74 21.28 -11.65
C PHE A 306 -0.82 22.20 -12.46
N SER A 307 -0.42 21.71 -13.63
CA SER A 307 0.42 22.43 -14.58
C SER A 307 -0.13 22.31 -16.00
N ASP A 308 -0.04 23.42 -16.75
CA ASP A 308 -0.36 23.53 -18.17
C ASP A 308 0.74 23.00 -19.11
N SER A 309 1.80 22.44 -18.53
CA SER A 309 2.97 21.94 -19.24
C SER A 309 3.13 20.43 -19.10
N ASP A 310 3.89 19.82 -20.01
CA ASP A 310 4.25 18.40 -19.91
C ASP A 310 5.07 18.13 -18.64
N TYR A 311 5.13 16.86 -18.23
CA TYR A 311 5.72 16.47 -16.95
C TYR A 311 7.19 16.84 -16.80
N VAL A 312 7.99 16.85 -17.88
CA VAL A 312 9.42 17.20 -17.82
C VAL A 312 9.57 18.69 -17.64
N SER A 313 8.84 19.47 -18.42
CA SER A 313 8.75 20.92 -18.30
C SER A 313 8.30 21.34 -16.90
N THR A 314 7.26 20.69 -16.38
CA THR A 314 6.72 20.91 -15.03
C THR A 314 7.75 20.55 -13.94
N TYR A 315 8.38 19.37 -14.03
CA TYR A 315 9.44 18.96 -13.11
C TYR A 315 10.57 20.00 -13.07
N LYS A 316 11.05 20.41 -14.25
CA LYS A 316 12.17 21.34 -14.37
C LYS A 316 11.84 22.72 -13.80
N SER A 317 10.66 23.27 -14.13
CA SER A 317 10.18 24.53 -13.55
C SER A 317 10.15 24.44 -12.01
N ARG A 318 9.62 23.34 -11.47
CA ARG A 318 9.49 23.13 -10.04
C ARG A 318 10.84 23.00 -9.32
N SER A 319 11.76 22.24 -9.89
CA SER A 319 13.13 22.06 -9.38
C SER A 319 13.86 23.41 -9.26
N ILE A 320 13.73 24.28 -10.27
CA ILE A 320 14.34 25.62 -10.27
C ILE A 320 13.72 26.52 -9.18
N GLU A 321 12.40 26.47 -8.98
CA GLU A 321 11.71 27.38 -8.06
C GLU A 321 11.84 27.00 -6.59
N ARG A 322 11.89 25.71 -6.25
CA ARG A 322 11.72 25.23 -4.86
C ARG A 322 12.73 24.19 -4.38
N GLY A 323 13.69 23.76 -5.20
CA GLY A 323 14.70 22.82 -4.74
C GLY A 323 14.26 21.37 -4.61
N GLY A 324 13.15 20.95 -5.24
CA GLY A 324 12.97 19.56 -5.66
C GLY A 324 11.95 18.66 -4.92
N ASP A 325 11.18 19.14 -3.94
CA ASP A 325 10.35 18.22 -3.14
C ASP A 325 8.93 18.02 -3.67
N TYR A 326 8.74 16.97 -4.47
CA TYR A 326 7.43 16.38 -4.77
C TYR A 326 7.50 14.86 -4.55
N ARG A 327 6.33 14.24 -4.32
CA ARG A 327 6.18 12.84 -3.91
C ARG A 327 5.63 11.93 -5.00
N GLY A 328 5.13 12.51 -6.09
CA GLY A 328 4.70 11.78 -7.29
C GLY A 328 4.18 12.72 -8.36
N ILE A 329 4.00 12.19 -9.57
CA ILE A 329 3.46 12.92 -10.73
C ILE A 329 2.42 12.03 -11.39
N SER A 330 1.31 12.62 -11.83
CA SER A 330 0.36 11.97 -12.75
C SER A 330 0.23 12.79 -14.02
N ILE A 331 0.18 12.08 -15.13
CA ILE A 331 -0.01 12.63 -16.47
C ILE A 331 -1.50 12.79 -16.73
N LEU A 332 -1.93 14.00 -17.07
CA LEU A 332 -3.33 14.31 -17.38
C LEU A 332 -3.55 14.47 -18.89
N GLY A 333 -2.48 14.70 -19.65
CA GLY A 333 -2.51 14.93 -21.10
C GLY A 333 -1.30 14.37 -21.84
N GLU A 334 -1.31 14.53 -23.17
CA GLU A 334 -0.26 14.10 -24.09
C GLU A 334 1.09 14.69 -23.70
N GLN A 335 2.11 13.83 -23.70
CA GLN A 335 3.44 14.18 -23.23
C GLN A 335 4.38 14.41 -24.41
N VAL A 336 5.53 15.01 -24.11
CA VAL A 336 6.65 15.07 -25.06
C VAL A 336 7.25 13.68 -25.23
N ASP A 337 7.30 13.20 -26.47
CA ASP A 337 7.92 11.93 -26.85
C ASP A 337 9.44 12.07 -26.97
N LEU A 338 10.11 12.06 -25.81
CA LEU A 338 11.57 12.20 -25.73
C LEU A 338 12.31 11.02 -26.36
N VAL A 339 11.70 9.83 -26.37
CA VAL A 339 12.28 8.64 -27.01
C VAL A 339 12.35 8.84 -28.51
N ARG A 340 11.26 9.26 -29.14
CA ARG A 340 11.24 9.61 -30.57
C ARG A 340 12.16 10.78 -30.89
N ASP A 341 12.14 11.84 -30.09
CA ASP A 341 13.01 12.99 -30.31
C ASP A 341 14.50 12.60 -30.24
N TYR A 342 14.84 11.68 -29.32
CA TYR A 342 16.18 11.13 -29.19
C TYR A 342 16.56 10.22 -30.37
N HIS A 343 15.70 9.27 -30.77
CA HIS A 343 15.96 8.37 -31.91
C HIS A 343 16.05 9.10 -33.25
N ASN A 344 15.39 10.25 -33.38
CA ASN A 344 15.55 11.13 -34.54
C ASN A 344 16.93 11.84 -34.57
N GLY A 345 17.73 11.74 -33.50
CA GLY A 345 18.98 12.47 -33.30
C GLY A 345 20.26 11.65 -33.02
N ASN A 346 20.22 10.48 -32.35
CA ASN A 346 21.41 9.75 -31.84
C ASN A 346 21.24 8.21 -31.72
N SER A 347 22.31 7.48 -31.33
CA SER A 347 22.36 6.01 -31.12
C SER A 347 21.91 5.55 -29.73
N GLU A 348 21.19 4.43 -29.61
CA GLU A 348 20.53 3.88 -28.38
C GLU A 348 21.29 3.91 -27.05
N GLU A 349 22.63 3.81 -27.02
CA GLU A 349 23.40 3.72 -25.76
C GLU A 349 23.35 4.99 -24.88
N ASP A 350 22.99 6.17 -25.39
CA ASP A 350 22.98 7.43 -24.61
C ASP A 350 21.57 7.94 -24.20
N PHE A 351 20.50 7.15 -24.32
CA PHE A 351 19.12 7.66 -24.06
C PHE A 351 18.91 8.06 -22.59
N TYR A 352 19.29 7.20 -21.65
CA TYR A 352 19.13 7.46 -20.21
C TYR A 352 19.97 8.64 -19.76
N ASP A 353 21.21 8.74 -20.24
CA ASP A 353 22.08 9.89 -19.98
C ASP A 353 21.49 11.17 -20.59
N SER A 354 20.89 11.09 -21.79
CA SER A 354 20.21 12.22 -22.42
C SER A 354 18.96 12.65 -21.64
N LEU A 355 18.11 11.71 -21.22
CA LEU A 355 16.92 12.00 -20.42
C LEU A 355 17.33 12.63 -19.08
N TYR A 356 18.33 12.06 -18.41
CA TYR A 356 18.91 12.61 -17.20
C TYR A 356 19.41 14.04 -17.43
N ASN A 357 20.15 14.30 -18.51
CA ASN A 357 20.63 15.63 -18.87
C ASN A 357 19.49 16.61 -19.23
N VAL A 358 18.43 16.16 -19.90
CA VAL A 358 17.25 17.00 -20.21
C VAL A 358 16.59 17.48 -18.91
N ILE A 359 16.42 16.57 -17.95
CA ILE A 359 15.82 16.84 -16.64
C ILE A 359 16.71 17.74 -15.77
N HIS A 360 18.03 17.51 -15.77
CA HIS A 360 18.98 18.18 -14.88
C HIS A 360 19.72 19.36 -15.52
N SER A 361 19.44 19.69 -16.79
CA SER A 361 20.04 20.86 -17.43
C SER A 361 19.52 22.15 -16.81
N THR A 362 20.43 22.94 -16.26
CA THR A 362 20.13 24.22 -15.60
C THR A 362 20.06 25.41 -16.56
N GLU A 363 20.23 25.18 -17.86
CA GLU A 363 20.53 26.26 -18.83
C GLU A 363 19.29 27.05 -19.30
N ASP A 364 18.06 26.56 -19.09
CA ASP A 364 16.83 27.26 -19.51
C ASP A 364 15.74 27.17 -18.44
N LYS A 365 15.17 28.30 -18.00
CA LYS A 365 13.94 28.29 -17.19
C LYS A 365 12.77 27.92 -18.10
N VAL A 366 12.05 26.86 -17.76
CA VAL A 366 10.79 26.51 -18.42
C VAL A 366 9.67 27.30 -17.76
N ASP A 367 8.84 27.96 -18.57
CA ASP A 367 7.70 28.77 -18.11
C ASP A 367 6.46 27.88 -18.01
N ALA A 368 6.34 27.15 -16.90
CA ALA A 368 5.16 26.34 -16.59
C ALA A 368 4.30 27.05 -15.56
N HIS A 369 3.01 27.22 -15.83
CA HIS A 369 2.08 27.76 -14.85
C HIS A 369 1.72 26.67 -13.83
N LEU A 370 1.92 26.94 -12.54
CA LEU A 370 1.65 26.01 -11.44
C LEU A 370 0.50 26.52 -10.58
N LYS A 371 -0.55 25.73 -10.41
CA LYS A 371 -1.70 26.06 -9.58
C LYS A 371 -1.98 24.96 -8.55
N ARG A 372 -2.07 25.33 -7.27
CA ARG A 372 -2.55 24.42 -6.22
C ARG A 372 -4.06 24.46 -6.17
N ASP A 373 -4.68 23.34 -6.48
CA ASP A 373 -6.13 23.19 -6.42
C ASP A 373 -6.50 21.78 -6.00
N GLY A 374 -6.15 21.43 -4.77
CA GLY A 374 -6.57 20.16 -4.21
C GLY A 374 -5.70 19.62 -3.09
N LEU A 375 -6.24 18.61 -2.44
CA LEU A 375 -5.64 17.88 -1.34
C LEU A 375 -5.80 16.37 -1.57
N ALA A 376 -4.82 15.59 -1.14
CA ALA A 376 -4.90 14.13 -1.11
C ALA A 376 -4.75 13.61 0.33
N VAL A 377 -5.54 12.58 0.62
CA VAL A 377 -5.45 11.77 1.84
C VAL A 377 -5.35 10.30 1.46
N TYR A 378 -4.89 9.49 2.40
CA TYR A 378 -4.44 8.13 2.12
C TYR A 378 -5.20 7.12 2.96
N LEU A 379 -5.71 6.10 2.29
CA LEU A 379 -6.19 4.89 2.94
C LEU A 379 -4.97 4.08 3.37
N CYS A 380 -4.88 3.72 4.65
CA CYS A 380 -3.72 3.02 5.21
C CYS A 380 -4.18 1.89 6.14
N SER A 381 -3.77 0.66 5.85
CA SER A 381 -4.01 -0.49 6.72
C SER A 381 -3.24 -0.38 8.05
N PRO A 382 -3.80 -0.88 9.18
CA PRO A 382 -3.07 -1.01 10.46
C PRO A 382 -1.83 -1.92 10.36
N LEU A 383 -1.74 -2.76 9.32
CA LEU A 383 -0.61 -3.64 9.02
C LEU A 383 0.66 -2.88 8.63
N VAL A 384 0.60 -1.56 8.49
CA VAL A 384 1.77 -0.70 8.36
C VAL A 384 2.31 -0.41 9.76
N VAL A 385 3.50 -0.96 10.07
CA VAL A 385 4.09 -0.88 11.41
C VAL A 385 4.85 0.42 11.61
N ASN A 386 5.61 0.82 10.60
CA ASN A 386 6.37 2.04 10.60
C ASN A 386 5.83 2.98 9.53
N ASP A 387 5.65 4.25 9.89
CA ASP A 387 5.41 5.32 8.92
C ASP A 387 6.72 5.75 8.21
N THR A 388 7.78 4.93 8.31
CA THR A 388 9.05 5.09 7.57
C THR A 388 9.22 4.01 6.50
N GLU A 389 10.12 4.29 5.55
CA GLU A 389 10.25 3.74 4.18
C GLU A 389 10.29 2.21 3.98
N ASP A 390 10.21 1.37 5.02
CA ASP A 390 10.62 -0.05 4.89
C ASP A 390 9.64 -1.12 5.41
N THR A 391 8.40 -0.79 5.80
CA THR A 391 7.52 -1.79 6.46
C THR A 391 6.06 -1.79 6.01
N THR A 392 5.82 -2.03 4.72
CA THR A 392 4.46 -2.42 4.27
C THR A 392 4.34 -3.93 4.21
N SER A 393 3.33 -4.47 4.89
CA SER A 393 2.85 -5.82 4.60
C SER A 393 2.37 -5.89 3.14
N SER A 394 2.67 -6.98 2.43
CA SER A 394 2.19 -7.25 1.07
C SER A 394 0.66 -7.19 0.95
N ASN A 395 -0.05 -7.31 2.07
CA ASN A 395 -1.51 -7.38 2.14
C ASN A 395 -2.15 -6.12 2.73
N ALA A 396 -1.36 -5.07 2.94
CA ALA A 396 -1.88 -3.79 3.37
C ALA A 396 -2.85 -3.24 2.32
N THR A 397 -4.07 -2.92 2.76
CA THR A 397 -4.97 -2.03 2.04
C THR A 397 -4.42 -0.61 2.06
N THR A 398 -4.23 -0.04 0.88
CA THR A 398 -3.60 1.25 0.67
C THR A 398 -4.28 2.01 -0.46
N GLY A 399 -4.16 3.33 -0.50
CA GLY A 399 -4.71 4.08 -1.62
C GLY A 399 -4.65 5.58 -1.42
N MET A 400 -4.83 6.33 -2.50
CA MET A 400 -4.92 7.78 -2.50
C MET A 400 -6.34 8.20 -2.87
N ILE A 401 -6.87 9.16 -2.13
CA ILE A 401 -8.18 9.78 -2.36
C ILE A 401 -7.96 11.28 -2.54
N LYS A 402 -8.44 11.83 -3.65
CA LYS A 402 -8.12 13.17 -4.13
C LYS A 402 -9.34 14.07 -4.08
N PHE A 403 -9.15 15.30 -3.62
CA PHE A 403 -10.16 16.35 -3.59
C PHE A 403 -9.60 17.63 -4.23
N THR A 404 -10.44 18.40 -4.90
CA THR A 404 -10.11 19.75 -5.43
C THR A 404 -11.08 20.78 -4.85
N SER A 405 -10.98 22.04 -5.25
CA SER A 405 -11.99 23.07 -4.98
C SER A 405 -13.41 22.70 -5.46
N LYS A 406 -13.53 21.74 -6.39
CA LYS A 406 -14.82 21.24 -6.93
C LYS A 406 -15.37 20.01 -6.20
N GLY A 407 -14.70 19.54 -5.15
CA GLY A 407 -15.10 18.36 -4.37
C GLY A 407 -14.23 17.14 -4.67
N PHE A 408 -14.81 15.94 -4.57
CA PHE A 408 -14.11 14.69 -4.89
C PHE A 408 -13.61 14.72 -6.34
N TYR A 409 -12.32 14.44 -6.53
CA TYR A 409 -11.66 14.41 -7.84
C TYR A 409 -11.41 13.00 -8.33
N GLY A 410 -11.11 12.06 -7.44
CA GLY A 410 -10.83 10.68 -7.85
C GLY A 410 -10.10 9.87 -6.80
N CYS A 411 -9.86 8.60 -7.10
CA CYS A 411 -9.11 7.70 -6.24
C CYS A 411 -8.28 6.68 -7.01
N ASP A 412 -7.24 6.20 -6.34
CA ASP A 412 -6.45 5.04 -6.74
C ASP A 412 -6.20 4.17 -5.51
N LEU A 413 -6.92 3.05 -5.44
CA LEU A 413 -6.96 2.18 -4.28
C LEU A 413 -6.42 0.79 -4.64
N ASN A 414 -5.64 0.23 -3.73
CA ASN A 414 -5.12 -1.13 -3.75
C ASN A 414 -5.57 -1.83 -2.45
N LEU A 415 -6.59 -2.66 -2.55
CA LEU A 415 -7.22 -3.32 -1.42
C LEU A 415 -6.65 -4.74 -1.27
N GLY A 416 -6.08 -4.99 -0.10
CA GLY A 416 -5.75 -6.34 0.34
C GLY A 416 -6.96 -7.06 0.93
N PRO A 417 -6.75 -8.28 1.43
CA PRO A 417 -7.75 -9.01 2.18
C PRO A 417 -8.29 -8.18 3.37
N PRO A 418 -9.61 -8.21 3.63
CA PRO A 418 -10.19 -7.44 4.72
C PRO A 418 -9.75 -8.02 6.07
N ILE A 419 -9.53 -7.16 7.06
CA ILE A 419 -9.38 -7.60 8.45
C ILE A 419 -10.76 -7.89 9.02
N GLU A 420 -10.99 -9.12 9.47
CA GLU A 420 -12.25 -9.61 10.04
C GLU A 420 -12.29 -9.47 11.56
N ASP A 421 -11.16 -9.75 12.22
CA ASP A 421 -11.00 -9.60 13.67
C ASP A 421 -9.58 -9.13 14.04
N GLU A 422 -9.43 -8.60 15.25
CA GLU A 422 -8.15 -8.16 15.81
C GLU A 422 -8.01 -8.59 17.26
N ILE A 423 -6.86 -9.18 17.58
CA ILE A 423 -6.40 -9.34 18.96
C ILE A 423 -5.39 -8.22 19.23
N GLU A 424 -5.84 -7.17 19.89
CA GLU A 424 -5.01 -6.01 20.21
C GLU A 424 -3.98 -6.30 21.32
N ASN A 425 -2.85 -5.60 21.24
CA ASN A 425 -1.80 -5.58 22.26
C ASN A 425 -1.29 -6.98 22.65
N VAL A 426 -0.83 -7.74 21.66
CA VAL A 426 -0.27 -9.08 21.90
C VAL A 426 1.07 -9.02 22.63
N GLU A 427 1.33 -10.00 23.48
CA GLU A 427 2.62 -10.17 24.14
C GLU A 427 3.65 -10.64 23.12
N LEU A 428 4.71 -9.85 22.92
CA LEU A 428 5.82 -10.17 22.03
C LEU A 428 6.97 -10.78 22.81
N LEU A 429 7.76 -11.64 22.16
CA LEU A 429 9.04 -12.09 22.69
C LEU A 429 10.02 -10.93 22.80
N ASP A 430 10.87 -11.00 23.83
CA ASP A 430 12.04 -10.13 23.92
C ASP A 430 12.97 -10.35 22.72
N PHE A 431 13.59 -9.27 22.22
CA PHE A 431 14.42 -9.32 21.02
C PHE A 431 15.59 -10.32 21.12
N GLU A 432 16.14 -10.53 22.32
CA GLU A 432 17.18 -11.55 22.54
C GLU A 432 16.71 -12.96 22.17
N LYS A 433 15.46 -13.31 22.51
CA LYS A 433 14.88 -14.61 22.14
C LYS A 433 14.60 -14.72 20.65
N ILE A 434 14.29 -13.59 19.99
CA ILE A 434 14.15 -13.54 18.53
C ILE A 434 15.50 -13.81 17.85
N LYS A 435 16.60 -13.23 18.36
CA LYS A 435 17.96 -13.52 17.84
C LYS A 435 18.32 -14.99 18.01
N GLU A 436 18.07 -15.55 19.21
CA GLU A 436 18.29 -16.98 19.49
C GLU A 436 17.51 -17.86 18.51
N ALA A 437 16.21 -17.62 18.35
CA ALA A 437 15.38 -18.35 17.40
C ALA A 437 15.87 -18.21 15.94
N ALA A 438 16.27 -17.00 15.53
CA ALA A 438 16.82 -16.79 14.19
C ALA A 438 18.08 -17.61 13.95
N VAL A 439 19.00 -17.67 14.92
CA VAL A 439 20.21 -18.51 14.84
C VAL A 439 19.85 -19.99 14.76
N ASP A 440 18.97 -20.47 15.64
CA ASP A 440 18.55 -21.87 15.66
C ASP A 440 17.95 -22.30 14.31
N HIS A 441 17.02 -21.50 13.75
CA HIS A 441 16.42 -21.79 12.46
C HIS A 441 17.41 -21.71 11.30
N LEU A 442 18.38 -20.80 11.34
CA LEU A 442 19.45 -20.77 10.34
C LEU A 442 20.34 -22.01 10.44
N GLU A 443 20.66 -22.49 11.64
CA GLU A 443 21.42 -23.73 11.82
C GLU A 443 20.68 -24.95 11.27
N GLU A 444 19.34 -24.97 11.38
CA GLU A 444 18.51 -26.07 10.89
C GLU A 444 18.25 -26.03 9.38
N ASN A 445 18.14 -24.83 8.78
CA ASN A 445 17.62 -24.66 7.41
C ASN A 445 18.62 -24.11 6.40
N LEU A 446 19.76 -23.55 6.83
CA LEU A 446 20.74 -22.94 5.94
C LEU A 446 22.04 -23.75 5.93
N GLY A 447 22.45 -24.22 4.75
CA GLY A 447 23.81 -24.69 4.50
C GLY A 447 24.59 -23.71 3.60
N PRO A 448 25.91 -23.91 3.44
CA PRO A 448 26.72 -23.09 2.54
C PRO A 448 26.30 -23.21 1.07
N GLU A 449 25.86 -24.38 0.61
CA GLU A 449 25.50 -24.62 -0.79
C GLU A 449 24.24 -23.88 -1.24
N GLU A 450 23.29 -23.66 -0.35
CA GLU A 450 22.03 -22.95 -0.59
C GLU A 450 22.29 -21.50 -0.98
N VAL A 451 23.37 -20.91 -0.48
CA VAL A 451 23.82 -19.54 -0.77
C VAL A 451 25.08 -19.50 -1.65
N GLY A 452 25.28 -20.57 -2.43
CA GLY A 452 26.29 -20.62 -3.48
C GLY A 452 27.73 -20.76 -3.00
N ILE A 453 27.98 -21.08 -1.72
CA ILE A 453 29.32 -21.29 -1.19
C ILE A 453 29.73 -22.76 -1.37
N PRO A 454 30.72 -23.07 -2.23
CA PRO A 454 31.10 -24.46 -2.48
C PRO A 454 31.72 -25.12 -1.24
N ASN A 455 31.38 -26.37 -1.02
CA ASN A 455 31.84 -27.14 0.14
C ASN A 455 33.37 -27.39 0.20
N ASN A 456 34.08 -27.17 -0.90
CA ASN A 456 35.54 -27.34 -1.02
C ASN A 456 36.35 -26.04 -0.87
N VAL A 457 35.70 -24.91 -0.57
CA VAL A 457 36.40 -23.63 -0.37
C VAL A 457 37.05 -23.59 1.01
N SER A 458 38.38 -23.42 1.04
CA SER A 458 39.18 -23.30 2.27
C SER A 458 39.22 -21.89 2.85
N SER A 459 38.64 -20.90 2.16
CA SER A 459 38.55 -19.53 2.69
C SER A 459 37.46 -19.44 3.75
N SER A 460 37.52 -18.37 4.55
CA SER A 460 36.48 -18.09 5.53
C SER A 460 35.14 -17.82 4.83
N LYS A 461 34.08 -18.45 5.36
CA LYS A 461 32.70 -18.36 4.88
C LYS A 461 31.93 -17.45 5.83
N HIS A 462 31.35 -16.37 5.33
CA HIS A 462 30.67 -15.38 6.14
C HIS A 462 29.23 -15.21 5.68
N LEU A 463 28.35 -14.98 6.65
CA LEU A 463 27.05 -14.36 6.44
C LEU A 463 27.13 -12.96 7.04
N TYR A 464 26.66 -11.95 6.31
CA TYR A 464 26.61 -10.57 6.80
C TYR A 464 25.15 -10.19 6.97
N LEU A 465 24.76 -9.73 8.16
CA LEU A 465 23.42 -9.17 8.36
C LEU A 465 23.39 -7.77 7.76
N ASP A 466 22.66 -7.59 6.67
CA ASP A 466 22.59 -6.29 5.98
C ASP A 466 21.45 -5.44 6.53
N SER A 467 20.31 -6.05 6.85
CA SER A 467 19.16 -5.33 7.40
C SER A 467 18.32 -6.17 8.36
N MET A 468 17.68 -5.47 9.29
CA MET A 468 16.64 -6.01 10.18
C MET A 468 15.38 -5.19 9.98
N LYS A 469 14.23 -5.85 9.93
CA LYS A 469 12.93 -5.17 9.79
C LYS A 469 11.90 -5.78 10.73
N PHE A 470 11.02 -4.93 11.25
CA PHE A 470 9.83 -5.38 12.00
C PHE A 470 8.58 -5.09 11.17
N THR A 471 7.88 -6.15 10.77
CA THR A 471 6.79 -6.11 9.79
C THR A 471 5.63 -7.04 10.20
N TYR A 472 4.65 -7.18 9.32
CA TYR A 472 3.58 -8.17 9.42
C TYR A 472 3.71 -9.22 8.31
N SER A 473 3.61 -10.49 8.68
CA SER A 473 3.61 -11.61 7.73
C SER A 473 2.35 -12.44 7.87
N GLU A 474 1.97 -13.10 6.79
CA GLU A 474 0.85 -14.02 6.80
C GLU A 474 1.27 -15.39 7.29
N VAL A 475 0.44 -15.97 8.15
CA VAL A 475 0.50 -17.35 8.56
C VAL A 475 -0.88 -17.96 8.38
N ILE A 476 -0.93 -19.16 7.82
CA ILE A 476 -2.18 -19.92 7.71
C ILE A 476 -2.22 -20.86 8.90
N ASP A 477 -3.25 -20.75 9.73
CA ASP A 477 -3.52 -21.74 10.76
C ASP A 477 -3.85 -23.07 10.07
N GLU A 478 -2.96 -24.06 10.22
CA GLU A 478 -3.12 -25.36 9.56
C GLU A 478 -4.37 -26.12 10.00
N LYS A 479 -4.91 -25.83 11.19
CA LYS A 479 -6.09 -26.52 11.75
C LYS A 479 -7.38 -25.90 11.25
N THR A 480 -7.46 -24.57 11.24
CA THR A 480 -8.69 -23.83 10.89
C THR A 480 -8.72 -23.39 9.43
N GLY A 481 -7.55 -23.29 8.79
CA GLY A 481 -7.37 -22.66 7.49
C GLY A 481 -7.50 -21.14 7.53
N ALA A 482 -7.65 -20.54 8.71
CA ALA A 482 -7.74 -19.09 8.87
C ALA A 482 -6.39 -18.44 8.55
N MET A 483 -6.45 -17.33 7.81
CA MET A 483 -5.27 -16.54 7.49
C MET A 483 -5.09 -15.48 8.56
N MET A 484 -3.93 -15.45 9.19
CA MET A 484 -3.59 -14.49 10.23
C MET A 484 -2.43 -13.63 9.75
N SER A 485 -2.47 -12.34 10.04
CA SER A 485 -1.34 -11.44 9.89
C SER A 485 -0.71 -11.21 11.26
N VAL A 486 0.53 -11.65 11.42
CA VAL A 486 1.26 -11.67 12.71
C VAL A 486 2.50 -10.77 12.69
N PRO A 487 2.83 -10.12 13.82
CA PRO A 487 4.05 -9.32 13.92
C PRO A 487 5.28 -10.21 13.74
N THR A 488 6.24 -9.74 12.94
CA THR A 488 7.37 -10.53 12.46
C THR A 488 8.66 -9.72 12.48
N TRP A 489 9.76 -10.37 12.86
CA TRP A 489 11.10 -9.87 12.60
C TRP A 489 11.68 -10.52 11.35
N GLY A 490 12.10 -9.71 10.37
CA GLY A 490 12.82 -10.14 9.20
C GLY A 490 14.30 -9.81 9.29
N PHE A 491 15.14 -10.75 8.87
CA PHE A 491 16.59 -10.61 8.81
C PHE A 491 17.05 -10.95 7.40
N TYR A 492 17.59 -9.96 6.70
CA TYR A 492 18.17 -10.16 5.36
C TYR A 492 19.70 -10.17 5.47
N MET A 493 20.30 -11.17 4.85
CA MET A 493 21.71 -11.48 4.98
C MET A 493 22.34 -11.77 3.62
N THR A 494 23.56 -11.27 3.43
CA THR A 494 24.38 -11.58 2.27
C THR A 494 25.42 -12.62 2.62
N ALA A 495 25.48 -13.69 1.83
CA ALA A 495 26.52 -14.70 1.93
C ALA A 495 27.73 -14.32 1.09
N ALA A 496 28.92 -14.41 1.69
CA ALA A 496 30.15 -14.10 0.99
C ALA A 496 31.33 -14.96 1.44
N THR A 497 32.26 -15.14 0.51
CA THR A 497 33.61 -15.62 0.79
C THR A 497 34.55 -14.42 0.94
N THR A 498 35.83 -14.67 1.22
CA THR A 498 36.84 -13.60 1.29
C THR A 498 36.94 -12.75 0.01
N TYR A 499 36.45 -13.22 -1.14
CA TYR A 499 36.70 -12.60 -2.44
C TYR A 499 35.44 -12.12 -3.18
N MET A 500 34.26 -12.63 -2.82
CA MET A 500 33.02 -12.32 -3.54
C MET A 500 31.79 -12.66 -2.70
N THR A 501 30.72 -11.91 -2.96
CA THR A 501 29.35 -12.27 -2.60
C THR A 501 28.90 -13.46 -3.44
N THR A 502 28.28 -14.45 -2.82
CA THR A 502 27.90 -15.72 -3.46
C THR A 502 26.40 -15.96 -3.47
N GLY A 503 25.64 -15.23 -2.66
CA GLY A 503 24.21 -15.39 -2.53
C GLY A 503 23.65 -14.53 -1.41
N GLU A 504 22.38 -14.74 -1.14
CA GLU A 504 21.61 -14.02 -0.13
C GLU A 504 20.64 -14.97 0.56
N CYS A 505 20.24 -14.63 1.78
CA CYS A 505 19.15 -15.30 2.46
C CYS A 505 18.31 -14.33 3.29
N GLU A 506 17.03 -14.65 3.43
CA GLU A 506 16.10 -13.95 4.30
C GLU A 506 15.42 -14.96 5.21
N ILE A 507 15.31 -14.61 6.50
CA ILE A 507 14.51 -15.36 7.45
C ILE A 507 13.51 -14.45 8.15
N LEU A 508 12.27 -14.92 8.25
CA LEU A 508 11.17 -14.25 8.92
C LEU A 508 10.78 -15.02 10.17
N ILE A 509 10.88 -14.39 11.34
CA ILE A 509 10.61 -14.97 12.66
C ILE A 509 9.37 -14.35 13.28
N ASN A 510 8.41 -15.19 13.66
CA ASN A 510 7.20 -14.78 14.37
C ASN A 510 7.56 -14.14 15.71
N ALA A 511 7.14 -12.89 15.90
CA ALA A 511 7.47 -12.12 17.11
C ALA A 511 6.72 -12.59 18.36
N LEU A 512 5.70 -13.46 18.22
CA LEU A 512 4.90 -14.00 19.33
C LEU A 512 5.58 -15.18 20.02
N ASP A 513 6.19 -16.08 19.24
CA ASP A 513 6.65 -17.38 19.73
C ASP A 513 8.02 -17.83 19.20
N GLY A 514 8.62 -17.08 18.27
CA GLY A 514 9.94 -17.40 17.71
C GLY A 514 9.90 -18.49 16.63
N SER A 515 8.70 -18.93 16.20
CA SER A 515 8.57 -19.85 15.06
C SER A 515 9.04 -19.17 13.77
N MET A 516 9.60 -19.97 12.85
CA MET A 516 9.97 -19.51 11.52
C MET A 516 8.73 -19.42 10.63
N ILE A 517 8.45 -18.24 10.09
CA ILE A 517 7.36 -18.01 9.15
C ILE A 517 7.80 -18.37 7.74
N SER A 518 8.97 -17.91 7.34
CA SER A 518 9.54 -18.25 6.04
C SER A 518 11.05 -18.17 6.08
N PHE A 519 11.66 -18.91 5.15
CA PHE A 519 13.08 -18.91 4.89
C PHE A 519 13.29 -18.92 3.38
N PHE A 520 14.12 -18.01 2.91
CA PHE A 520 14.53 -17.90 1.53
C PHE A 520 16.06 -17.88 1.47
N ALA A 521 16.62 -18.59 0.51
CA ALA A 521 18.04 -18.54 0.19
C ALA A 521 18.20 -18.64 -1.32
N ASP A 522 19.05 -17.79 -1.88
CA ASP A 522 19.40 -17.81 -3.28
C ASP A 522 20.91 -17.68 -3.48
N LYS A 523 21.38 -18.23 -4.58
CA LYS A 523 22.78 -18.22 -4.99
C LYS A 523 22.93 -17.35 -6.23
N TYR A 524 23.98 -16.55 -6.28
CA TYR A 524 24.29 -15.79 -7.46
C TYR A 524 24.99 -16.69 -8.49
N GLU A 525 24.31 -16.96 -9.60
CA GLU A 525 24.90 -17.67 -10.72
C GLU A 525 25.80 -16.71 -11.52
N PHE A 526 27.09 -16.71 -11.20
CA PHE A 526 28.09 -16.07 -12.06
C PHE A 526 28.25 -16.90 -13.33
N SER A 527 27.73 -16.39 -14.47
CA SER A 527 28.08 -16.93 -15.78
C SER A 527 29.60 -16.77 -15.99
N PRO A 528 30.31 -17.84 -16.40
CA PRO A 528 31.78 -17.87 -16.46
C PRO A 528 32.41 -16.91 -17.46
#